data_AF-A0A132BVN9-F1
#
_entry.id   AF-A0A132BVN9-F1
#
_cell.length_a   1.000
_cell.length_b   1.000
_cell.length_c   1.000
_cell.angle_alpha   90.00
_cell.angle_beta   90.00
_cell.angle_gamma   90.00
#
_symmetry.space_group_name_H-M   'P 1'
#
loop_
_entity.id
_entity.type
_entity.pdbx_description
1 polymer ?
#
loop_
_entity_poly.entity_id
_entity_poly.type
_entity_poly.pdbx_seq_one_letter_code
_entity_poly.pdbx_strand_id
1 'polypeptide(L)'
;MAEHVIAGDLVDLEWSPDGEEATYEIIPGCKTVGIPEENPEYRDRTSLDSPGRAKEWGVGLTDTSEVTLSCFYSADLYEAAAAYKAARAPVFFRVKLPAVEGAATGDVFTYKAFVNPSIPSTDQDGDLMTDLKLRPTGLIDWERGANA
;
A
#
# COMPACT_ATOMS: atom_id res chain seq x y z
N MET A 1 24.87 13.12 6.95
CA MET A 1 23.68 12.25 6.89
C MET A 1 23.42 11.98 5.43
N ALA A 2 23.09 10.75 5.05
CA ALA A 2 22.93 10.43 3.63
C ALA A 2 21.77 11.28 3.07
N GLU A 3 22.10 12.15 2.11
CA GLU A 3 21.12 12.82 1.26
C GLU A 3 20.19 11.72 0.72
N HIS A 4 18.87 11.91 0.86
CA HIS A 4 17.80 10.97 0.45
C HIS A 4 17.34 9.88 1.45
N VAL A 5 17.71 9.95 2.74
CA VAL A 5 17.09 9.06 3.74
C VAL A 5 15.79 9.67 4.28
N ILE A 6 14.67 8.99 4.02
CA ILE A 6 13.38 9.26 4.69
C ILE A 6 13.25 8.29 5.86
N ALA A 7 13.06 8.81 7.07
CA ALA A 7 12.83 7.99 8.25
C ALA A 7 11.40 7.43 8.21
N GLY A 8 11.26 6.11 8.26
CA GLY A 8 9.97 5.43 8.12
C GLY A 8 8.99 5.69 9.27
N ASP A 9 9.47 6.20 10.41
CA ASP A 9 8.63 6.60 11.56
C ASP A 9 7.82 7.88 11.32
N LEU A 10 8.16 8.65 10.29
CA LEU A 10 7.49 9.88 9.91
C LEU A 10 6.43 9.67 8.80
N VAL A 11 6.17 8.40 8.44
CA VAL A 11 5.20 8.04 7.41
C VAL A 11 3.84 7.76 8.05
N ASP A 12 2.83 8.51 7.65
CA ASP A 12 1.46 8.27 8.09
C ASP A 12 0.77 7.29 7.14
N LEU A 13 0.31 6.17 7.71
CA LEU A 13 -0.50 5.17 7.02
C LEU A 13 -1.95 5.31 7.47
N GLU A 14 -2.84 5.66 6.55
CA GLU A 14 -4.26 5.90 6.83
C GLU A 14 -5.15 4.92 6.05
N TRP A 15 -6.30 4.58 6.61
CA TRP A 15 -7.37 3.85 5.92
C TRP A 15 -8.70 4.61 5.95
N SER A 16 -9.59 4.29 5.03
CA SER A 16 -10.95 4.84 4.97
C SER A 16 -11.92 3.84 4.31
N PRO A 17 -13.16 3.71 4.81
CA PRO A 17 -14.18 2.84 4.20
C PRO A 17 -14.70 3.33 2.84
N ASP A 18 -14.74 4.64 2.62
CA ASP A 18 -15.42 5.29 1.48
C ASP A 18 -14.49 6.15 0.61
N GLY A 19 -13.27 6.43 1.07
CA GLY A 19 -12.28 7.24 0.37
C GLY A 19 -12.53 8.75 0.50
N GLU A 20 -13.43 9.16 1.40
CA GLU A 20 -13.69 10.57 1.69
C GLU A 20 -12.62 11.13 2.64
N GLU A 21 -12.13 12.35 2.43
CA GLU A 21 -11.02 12.91 3.22
C GLU A 21 -11.28 12.93 4.74
N ALA A 22 -12.54 13.11 5.14
CA ALA A 22 -12.95 13.20 6.53
C ALA A 22 -13.02 11.84 7.25
N THR A 23 -12.94 10.73 6.53
CA THR A 23 -13.05 9.37 7.10
C THR A 23 -11.70 8.65 7.15
N TYR A 24 -10.62 9.30 6.69
CA TYR A 24 -9.29 8.76 6.83
C TYR A 24 -8.85 8.78 8.28
N GLU A 25 -8.55 7.60 8.80
CA GLU A 25 -8.00 7.39 10.13
C GLU A 25 -6.60 6.80 10.03
N ILE A 26 -5.67 7.30 10.84
CA ILE A 26 -4.31 6.77 10.93
C ILE A 26 -4.38 5.37 11.55
N ILE A 27 -3.70 4.40 10.93
CA ILE A 27 -3.59 3.04 11.45
C ILE A 27 -2.54 3.04 12.56
N PRO A 28 -2.93 2.82 13.82
CA PRO A 28 -1.99 2.90 14.93
C PRO A 28 -1.00 1.73 14.91
N GLY A 29 0.25 2.03 15.27
CA GLY A 29 1.24 1.02 15.62
C GLY A 29 1.81 0.22 14.44
N CYS A 30 1.70 0.69 13.20
CA CYS A 30 2.32 0.01 12.07
C CYS A 30 3.84 0.21 12.06
N LYS A 31 4.57 -0.91 11.97
CA LYS A 31 6.04 -1.00 11.94
C LYS A 31 6.58 -0.99 10.50
N THR A 32 5.73 -1.31 9.53
CA THR A 32 6.08 -1.39 8.11
C THR A 32 5.24 -0.45 7.26
N VAL A 33 5.87 0.16 6.25
CA VAL A 33 5.19 0.93 5.21
C VAL A 33 4.86 -0.02 4.07
N GLY A 34 3.57 -0.20 3.79
CA GLY A 34 3.10 -1.08 2.72
C GLY A 34 2.64 -0.27 1.51
N ILE A 35 3.50 -0.12 0.50
CA ILE A 35 3.14 0.35 -0.83
C ILE A 35 3.16 -0.87 -1.76
N PRO A 36 2.04 -1.22 -2.41
CA PRO A 36 2.01 -2.38 -3.28
C PRO A 36 2.88 -2.24 -4.51
N GLU A 37 3.33 -3.38 -5.05
CA GLU A 37 4.05 -3.44 -6.32
C GLU A 37 3.07 -3.77 -7.45
N GLU A 38 3.18 -3.06 -8.56
CA GLU A 38 2.44 -3.35 -9.80
C GLU A 38 3.27 -4.25 -10.70
N ASN A 39 2.75 -5.46 -10.97
CA ASN A 39 3.37 -6.42 -11.86
C ASN A 39 2.53 -6.58 -13.15
N PRO A 40 2.83 -5.80 -14.20
CA PRO A 40 2.12 -5.89 -15.47
C PRO A 40 2.46 -7.20 -16.20
N GLU A 41 1.44 -7.94 -16.61
CA GLU A 41 1.58 -9.05 -17.54
C GLU A 41 1.90 -8.51 -18.94
N TYR A 42 2.89 -9.10 -19.61
CA TYR A 42 3.16 -8.85 -21.02
C TYR A 42 2.85 -10.10 -21.84
N ARG A 43 1.98 -9.95 -22.84
CA ARG A 43 1.58 -11.04 -23.73
C ARG A 43 2.43 -11.04 -24.98
N ASP A 44 2.97 -12.20 -25.33
CA ASP A 44 3.70 -12.36 -26.59
C ASP A 44 2.73 -12.21 -27.77
N ARG A 45 3.03 -11.25 -28.66
CA ARG A 45 2.27 -10.94 -29.87
C ARG A 45 3.15 -11.04 -31.12
N THR A 46 4.32 -11.64 -30.98
CA THR A 46 5.29 -11.78 -32.07
C THR A 46 4.68 -12.52 -33.25
N SER A 47 4.85 -11.96 -34.45
CA SER A 47 4.34 -12.50 -35.71
C SER A 47 5.48 -12.64 -36.73
N LEU A 48 5.21 -13.29 -37.87
CA LEU A 48 6.20 -13.39 -38.95
C LEU A 48 6.48 -12.04 -39.63
N ASP A 49 5.55 -11.09 -39.49
CA ASP A 49 5.65 -9.72 -39.99
C ASP A 49 6.37 -8.78 -39.00
N SER A 50 6.79 -9.29 -37.83
CA SER A 50 7.47 -8.49 -36.82
C SER A 50 8.78 -7.91 -37.38
N PRO A 51 8.90 -6.57 -37.43
CA PRO A 51 10.04 -5.92 -38.06
C PRO A 51 11.34 -6.30 -37.34
N GLY A 52 12.35 -6.70 -38.12
CA GLY A 52 13.66 -7.06 -37.58
C GLY A 52 13.71 -8.36 -36.77
N ARG A 53 12.66 -9.22 -36.83
CA ARG A 53 12.54 -10.44 -36.01
C ARG A 53 12.67 -10.18 -34.50
N ALA A 54 12.32 -8.97 -34.07
CA ALA A 54 12.25 -8.62 -32.65
C ALA A 54 10.96 -9.18 -32.04
N LYS A 55 11.00 -9.50 -30.75
CA LYS A 55 9.80 -9.87 -29.99
C LYS A 55 8.90 -8.66 -29.81
N GLU A 56 7.61 -8.83 -30.05
CA GLU A 56 6.59 -7.81 -29.83
C GLU A 56 5.71 -8.20 -28.64
N TRP A 57 5.51 -7.25 -27.74
CA TRP A 57 4.77 -7.45 -26.49
C TRP A 57 3.49 -6.61 -26.50
N GLY A 58 2.36 -7.23 -26.15
CA GLY A 58 1.11 -6.54 -25.84
C GLY A 58 0.92 -6.41 -24.33
N VAL A 59 0.28 -5.32 -23.89
CA VAL A 59 -0.03 -5.10 -22.47
C VAL A 59 -1.18 -6.03 -22.04
N GLY A 60 -0.96 -6.79 -20.97
CA GLY A 60 -1.91 -7.69 -20.33
C GLY A 60 -2.57 -7.08 -19.09
N LEU A 61 -2.99 -7.93 -18.16
CA LEU A 61 -3.53 -7.49 -16.87
C LEU A 61 -2.39 -7.13 -15.91
N THR A 62 -2.58 -6.10 -15.09
CA THR A 62 -1.66 -5.78 -13.98
C THR A 62 -2.16 -6.44 -12.71
N ASP A 63 -1.33 -7.28 -12.09
CA ASP A 63 -1.58 -7.77 -10.75
C ASP A 63 -0.88 -6.84 -9.75
N THR A 64 -1.65 -6.37 -8.77
CA THR A 64 -1.11 -5.70 -7.60
C THR A 64 -0.91 -6.77 -6.52
N SER A 65 0.35 -7.05 -6.22
CA SER A 65 0.77 -8.14 -5.34
C SER A 65 0.21 -8.01 -3.92
N GLU A 66 0.26 -9.08 -3.12
CA GLU A 66 -0.16 -9.03 -1.72
C GLU A 66 0.83 -8.21 -0.87
N VAL A 67 0.30 -7.36 0.00
CA VAL A 67 1.09 -6.53 0.92
C VAL A 67 0.77 -6.93 2.35
N THR A 68 1.78 -7.02 3.20
CA THR A 68 1.58 -7.28 4.64
C THR A 68 2.05 -6.10 5.46
N LEU A 69 1.14 -5.53 6.23
CA LEU A 69 1.46 -4.49 7.22
C LEU A 69 1.57 -5.15 8.58
N SER A 70 2.74 -5.06 9.21
CA SER A 70 2.92 -5.54 10.58
C SER A 70 2.64 -4.39 11.53
N CYS A 71 1.60 -4.53 12.34
CA CYS A 71 1.21 -3.50 13.31
C CYS A 71 1.10 -4.10 14.72
N PHE A 72 1.29 -3.29 15.75
CA PHE A 72 1.04 -3.71 17.12
C PHE A 72 -0.44 -4.05 17.31
N TYR A 73 -0.72 -5.12 18.04
CA TYR A 73 -2.09 -5.48 18.36
C TYR A 73 -2.71 -4.42 19.25
N SER A 74 -3.86 -3.92 18.83
CA SER A 74 -4.83 -3.26 19.70
C SER A 74 -6.21 -3.85 19.41
N ALA A 75 -7.06 -3.90 20.44
CA ALA A 75 -8.42 -4.42 20.30
C ALA A 75 -9.21 -3.61 19.25
N ASP A 76 -9.06 -2.29 19.27
CA ASP A 76 -9.74 -1.36 18.36
C ASP A 76 -9.30 -1.59 16.89
N LEU A 77 -7.99 -1.74 16.64
CA LEU A 77 -7.47 -2.03 15.30
C LEU A 77 -7.97 -3.39 14.79
N TYR A 78 -8.00 -4.41 15.65
CA TYR A 78 -8.47 -5.73 15.25
C TYR A 78 -9.98 -5.72 14.96
N GLU A 79 -10.78 -5.02 15.77
CA GLU A 79 -12.22 -4.89 15.57
C GLU A 79 -12.54 -4.18 14.25
N ALA A 80 -11.85 -3.06 13.96
CA ALA A 80 -11.99 -2.35 12.68
C ALA A 80 -11.59 -3.24 11.49
N ALA A 81 -10.43 -3.91 11.57
CA ALA A 81 -9.97 -4.82 10.52
C ALA A 81 -10.92 -6.01 10.30
N ALA A 82 -11.49 -6.55 11.37
CA ALA A 82 -12.48 -7.63 11.30
C ALA A 82 -13.80 -7.14 10.69
N ALA A 83 -14.23 -5.91 10.99
CA ALA A 83 -15.41 -5.29 10.39
C ALA A 83 -15.21 -5.08 8.87
N TYR A 84 -14.04 -4.60 8.44
CA TYR A 84 -13.72 -4.47 7.01
C TYR A 84 -13.71 -5.80 6.29
N LYS A 85 -13.11 -6.84 6.90
CA LYS A 85 -13.17 -8.21 6.39
C LYS A 85 -14.60 -8.73 6.27
N ALA A 86 -15.45 -8.45 7.25
CA ALA A 86 -16.85 -8.88 7.25
C ALA A 86 -17.68 -8.13 6.18
N ALA A 87 -17.39 -6.85 5.94
CA ALA A 87 -18.05 -6.04 4.92
C ALA A 87 -17.75 -6.51 3.49
N ARG A 88 -16.63 -7.21 3.26
CA ARG A 88 -16.18 -7.71 1.94
C ARG A 88 -16.09 -6.60 0.88
N ALA A 89 -15.84 -5.37 1.31
CA ALA A 89 -15.63 -4.23 0.45
C ALA A 89 -14.14 -3.85 0.45
N PRO A 90 -13.61 -3.33 -0.66
CA PRO A 90 -12.26 -2.79 -0.68
C PRO A 90 -12.20 -1.51 0.15
N VAL A 91 -11.20 -1.43 1.03
CA VAL A 91 -10.92 -0.26 1.88
C VAL A 91 -9.92 0.62 1.15
N PHE A 92 -10.04 1.93 1.28
CA PHE A 92 -9.12 2.90 0.72
C PHE A 92 -7.95 3.10 1.66
N PHE A 93 -6.74 3.08 1.14
CA PHE A 93 -5.50 3.30 1.86
C PHE A 93 -4.81 4.54 1.31
N ARG A 94 -4.17 5.28 2.21
CA ARG A 94 -3.35 6.44 1.88
C ARG A 94 -2.05 6.39 2.67
N VAL A 95 -0.93 6.49 1.98
CA VAL A 95 0.40 6.55 2.56
C VAL A 95 0.95 7.93 2.30
N LYS A 96 1.22 8.69 3.36
CA LYS A 96 1.82 10.03 3.28
C LYS A 96 3.27 9.96 3.71
N LEU A 97 4.17 10.27 2.80
CA LEU A 97 5.58 10.45 3.13
C LEU A 97 5.81 11.85 3.72
N PRO A 98 6.80 12.03 4.60
CA PRO A 98 7.16 13.35 5.11
C PRO A 98 7.75 14.22 3.98
N ALA A 99 7.65 15.54 4.14
CA ALA A 99 8.27 16.48 3.22
C ALA A 99 9.80 16.34 3.23
N VAL A 100 10.40 16.26 2.05
CA VAL A 100 11.85 16.29 1.86
C VAL A 100 12.35 17.73 1.79
N GLU A 101 13.66 17.94 2.00
CA GLU A 101 14.27 19.27 1.99
C GLU A 101 13.97 20.02 0.67
N GLY A 102 13.24 21.14 0.76
CA GLY A 102 12.81 21.95 -0.39
C GLY A 102 11.37 21.73 -0.86
N ALA A 103 10.62 20.80 -0.27
CA ALA A 103 9.20 20.57 -0.55
C ALA A 103 8.30 21.05 0.59
N ALA A 104 7.10 21.54 0.26
CA ALA A 104 6.08 21.95 1.23
C ALA A 104 5.25 20.76 1.75
N THR A 105 5.08 19.72 0.92
CA THR A 105 4.42 18.46 1.28
C THR A 105 5.23 17.27 0.78
N GLY A 106 5.08 16.10 1.41
CA GLY A 106 5.66 14.86 0.90
C GLY A 106 4.74 14.15 -0.09
N ASP A 107 5.26 13.07 -0.69
CA ASP A 107 4.52 12.29 -1.67
C ASP A 107 3.38 11.49 -1.02
N VAL A 108 2.29 11.32 -1.77
CA VAL A 108 1.10 10.60 -1.32
C VAL A 108 0.83 9.43 -2.27
N PHE A 109 0.68 8.24 -1.71
CA PHE A 109 0.25 7.04 -2.43
C PHE A 109 -1.16 6.68 -1.99
N THR A 110 -2.07 6.49 -2.95
CA THR A 110 -3.44 6.06 -2.69
C THR A 110 -3.75 4.78 -3.44
N TYR A 111 -4.32 3.80 -2.75
CA TYR A 111 -4.72 2.52 -3.33
C TYR A 111 -5.92 1.95 -2.58
N LYS A 112 -6.53 0.89 -3.12
CA LYS A 112 -7.61 0.16 -2.45
C LYS A 112 -7.17 -1.26 -2.17
N ALA A 113 -7.57 -1.83 -1.04
CA ALA A 113 -7.24 -3.20 -0.70
C ALA A 113 -8.31 -3.88 0.15
N PHE A 114 -8.42 -5.21 -0.01
CA PHE A 114 -9.15 -6.05 0.94
C PHE A 114 -8.28 -6.34 2.14
N VAL A 115 -8.82 -6.13 3.33
CA VAL A 115 -8.10 -6.31 4.61
C VAL A 115 -8.41 -7.68 5.20
N ASN A 116 -7.37 -8.40 5.60
CA ASN A 116 -7.50 -9.65 6.34
C ASN A 116 -6.51 -9.66 7.52
N PRO A 117 -6.98 -9.43 8.76
CA PRO A 117 -6.12 -9.50 9.93
C PRO A 117 -5.67 -10.94 10.19
N SER A 118 -4.39 -11.11 10.53
CA SER A 118 -3.83 -12.38 10.99
C SER A 118 -4.23 -12.68 12.43
N ILE A 119 -3.96 -13.91 12.88
CA ILE A 119 -4.09 -14.26 14.30
C ILE A 119 -2.96 -13.54 15.05
N PRO A 120 -3.25 -12.82 16.15
CA PRO A 120 -2.22 -12.13 16.92
C PRO A 120 -1.09 -13.06 17.33
N SER A 121 0.15 -12.60 17.17
CA SER A 121 1.38 -13.33 17.49
C SER A 121 2.33 -12.43 18.27
N THR A 122 3.36 -12.97 18.91
CA THR A 122 4.37 -12.17 19.61
C THR A 122 5.62 -11.98 18.75
N ASP A 123 6.18 -10.77 18.71
CA ASP A 123 7.48 -10.49 18.06
C ASP A 123 8.66 -10.96 18.95
N GLN A 124 9.89 -10.80 18.47
CA GLN A 124 11.14 -11.14 19.20
C GLN A 124 11.27 -10.43 20.55
N ASP A 125 10.69 -9.23 20.69
CA ASP A 125 10.72 -8.45 21.93
C ASP A 125 9.56 -8.79 22.89
N GLY A 126 8.67 -9.73 22.52
CA GLY A 126 7.54 -10.17 23.33
C GLY A 126 6.28 -9.33 23.21
N ASP A 127 6.30 -8.28 22.37
CA ASP A 127 5.13 -7.46 22.08
C ASP A 127 4.11 -8.21 21.21
N LEU A 128 2.83 -7.99 21.49
CA LEU A 128 1.74 -8.59 20.73
C LEU A 128 1.54 -7.82 19.42
N MET A 129 1.66 -8.53 18.30
CA MET A 129 1.56 -8.04 16.94
C MET A 129 0.32 -8.59 16.25
N THR A 130 -0.15 -7.87 15.24
CA THR A 130 -1.15 -8.32 14.29
C THR A 130 -0.77 -7.83 12.91
N ASP A 131 -0.68 -8.78 11.98
CA ASP A 131 -0.39 -8.47 10.59
C ASP A 131 -1.71 -8.23 9.85
N LEU A 132 -1.81 -7.10 9.16
CA LEU A 132 -2.88 -6.83 8.21
C LEU A 132 -2.41 -7.31 6.84
N LYS A 133 -2.94 -8.44 6.39
CA LYS A 133 -2.73 -8.92 5.02
C LYS A 133 -3.66 -8.16 4.10
N LEU A 134 -3.08 -7.36 3.23
CA LEU A 134 -3.76 -6.55 2.25
C LEU A 134 -3.70 -7.25 0.89
N ARG A 135 -4.85 -7.34 0.24
CA ARG A 135 -4.97 -7.75 -1.16
C ARG A 135 -5.41 -6.53 -1.97
N PRO A 136 -4.47 -5.75 -2.54
CA PRO A 136 -4.79 -4.55 -3.29
C PRO A 136 -5.65 -4.85 -4.53
N THR A 137 -6.38 -3.83 -4.97
CA THR A 137 -7.25 -3.91 -6.13
C THR A 137 -7.34 -2.54 -6.81
N GLY A 138 -7.35 -2.56 -8.14
CA GLY A 138 -7.28 -1.34 -8.94
C GLY A 138 -5.84 -0.85 -9.14
N LEU A 139 -5.75 0.38 -9.63
CA LEU A 139 -4.48 1.08 -9.86
C LEU A 139 -3.99 1.74 -8.58
N ILE A 140 -2.69 1.92 -8.49
CA ILE A 140 -2.06 2.71 -7.44
C ILE A 140 -1.85 4.11 -7.99
N ASP A 141 -2.45 5.09 -7.33
CA ASP A 141 -2.25 6.49 -7.67
C ASP A 141 -1.12 7.05 -6.81
N TRP A 142 -0.20 7.77 -7.44
CA TRP A 142 0.89 8.48 -6.78
C TRP A 142 0.80 9.97 -7.13
N GLU A 143 0.74 10.80 -6.10
CA GLU A 143 0.82 12.25 -6.22
C GLU A 143 2.12 12.74 -5.61
N ARG A 144 2.88 13.49 -6.41
CA ARG A 144 4.13 14.10 -5.95
C ARG A 144 3.83 15.25 -4.99
N GLY A 145 4.61 15.32 -3.91
CA GLY A 145 4.61 16.44 -2.98
C GLY A 145 4.84 17.78 -3.69
N ALA A 146 4.14 18.81 -3.24
CA ALA A 146 4.24 20.16 -3.79
C ALA A 146 5.57 20.80 -3.37
N ASN A 147 6.20 21.52 -4.29
CA ASN A 147 7.33 22.38 -3.95
C ASN A 147 6.83 23.63 -3.19
N ALA A 148 7.66 24.13 -2.28
CA ALA A 148 7.42 25.39 -1.59
C ALA A 148 7.58 26.61 -2.52
#